data_AF-A0A200PMN4-F1
#
_entry.id   AF-A0A200PMN4-F1
#
_cell.length_a   1.000
_cell.length_b   1.000
_cell.length_c   1.000
_cell.angle_alpha   90.00
_cell.angle_beta   90.00
_cell.angle_gamma   90.00
#
_symmetry.space_group_name_H-M   'P 1'
#
loop_
_entity.id
_entity.type
_entity.pdbx_description
1 polymer ?
#
loop_
_entity_poly.entity_id
_entity_poly.type
_entity_poly.pdbx_seq_one_letter_code
_entity_poly.pdbx_strand_id
1 'polypeptide(L)'
;MGLISGMIMGILVGIAFMAVWFRMMRHRSTQRIAKAVDIKLLGSLSREDLKKICGDNYPEWISFPVFEQVKWLNKELNKMWPFIADAASMVIRESVEPLLEEYRPPGITSMKFSKLSLGNVAPKIEGIRVQSLKKGQITMDIDFRWGGDPSIILAVEAALVASIPIQLKNLQVFTVIRVIFQLAEEIPCISAVVVALLSEPKPRIDYTLKAVGGSLTAIPGLSDMIDDTVNTIVTDMLQWPHRIVVPIGGIPVDTSELELKPQGKLTVTVVKANNLKNMEMIGKSDPYAVVYIRPLFKVKTKTINNNLNPVWDQTFELIAEDKETQSLVIEVMDEDDVTQDKRLGIAKLPLIELEPETPKEIELRLLPSLDTLRIKDKKDRGTITIKVLYHQFNKEEQMAALEEEKRILEERKKLKAAGVIGSTMDALDGAASLVGSGVGVVGSGIGAGVGLVGSGIGAGVGIVGSGFGAVGSGLSKAGKFMGRSITGQSSSSKKSGTSTPVPAENGSAKQA
;
A
#
# COMPACT_ATOMS: atom_id res chain seq x y z
N MET A 1 72.76 46.15 40.70
CA MET A 1 72.89 45.36 39.44
C MET A 1 72.19 43.99 39.48
N GLY A 2 72.09 43.29 40.63
CA GLY A 2 71.51 41.92 40.67
C GLY A 2 70.00 41.81 40.37
N LEU A 3 69.19 42.80 40.77
CA LEU A 3 67.73 42.74 40.64
C LEU A 3 67.25 42.91 39.19
N ILE A 4 67.89 43.79 38.42
CA ILE A 4 67.60 44.03 37.00
C ILE A 4 67.99 42.80 36.16
N SER A 5 69.14 42.18 36.47
CA SER A 5 69.60 40.96 35.79
C SER A 5 68.65 39.77 36.01
N GLY A 6 68.16 39.60 37.24
CA GLY A 6 67.18 38.56 37.57
C GLY A 6 65.83 38.74 36.85
N MET A 7 65.35 39.97 36.72
CA MET A 7 64.11 40.28 35.99
C MET A 7 64.23 39.98 34.49
N ILE A 8 65.35 40.37 33.87
CA ILE A 8 65.59 40.10 32.44
C ILE A 8 65.68 38.59 32.19
N MET A 9 66.37 37.85 33.06
CA MET A 9 66.49 36.39 32.93
C MET A 9 65.12 35.70 33.11
N GLY A 10 64.31 36.15 34.06
CA GLY A 10 62.95 35.63 34.26
C GLY A 10 62.03 35.84 33.06
N ILE A 11 62.10 37.01 32.41
CA ILE A 11 61.33 37.30 31.19
C ILE A 11 61.80 36.41 30.03
N LEU A 12 63.10 36.23 29.84
CA LEU A 12 63.64 35.36 28.78
C LEU A 12 63.23 33.90 28.96
N VAL A 13 63.28 33.38 30.20
CA VAL A 13 62.83 32.02 30.52
C VAL A 13 61.32 31.88 30.31
N GLY A 14 60.53 32.88 30.70
CA GLY A 14 59.08 32.89 30.47
C GLY A 14 58.71 32.88 28.99
N ILE A 15 59.39 33.68 28.17
CA ILE A 15 59.19 33.70 26.71
C ILE A 15 59.60 32.36 26.08
N ALA A 16 60.72 31.76 26.52
CA ALA A 16 61.16 30.45 26.05
C ALA A 16 60.13 29.35 26.38
N PHE A 17 59.59 29.34 27.60
CA PHE A 17 58.54 28.40 27.99
C PHE A 17 57.25 28.60 27.17
N MET A 18 56.83 29.85 26.95
CA MET A 18 55.65 30.15 26.13
C MET A 18 55.85 29.75 24.67
N ALA A 19 57.04 29.96 24.09
CA ALA A 19 57.36 29.55 22.73
C ALA A 19 57.35 28.01 22.57
N VAL A 20 57.94 27.29 23.54
CA VAL A 20 57.92 25.82 23.58
C VAL A 20 56.49 25.30 23.74
N TRP A 21 55.72 25.87 24.67
CA TRP A 21 54.32 25.51 24.88
C TRP A 21 53.47 25.76 23.64
N PHE A 22 53.63 26.91 23.00
CA PHE A 22 52.91 27.27 21.77
C PHE A 22 53.26 26.32 20.63
N ARG A 23 54.55 25.97 20.45
CA ARG A 23 54.99 25.00 19.44
C ARG A 23 54.42 23.61 19.71
N MET A 24 54.42 23.16 20.96
CA MET A 24 53.86 21.87 21.37
C MET A 24 52.34 21.82 21.17
N MET A 25 51.62 22.89 21.52
CA MET A 25 50.17 23.01 21.32
C MET A 25 49.81 23.04 19.84
N ARG A 26 50.58 23.76 19.01
CA ARG A 26 50.38 23.80 17.56
C ARG A 26 50.65 22.45 16.90
N HIS A 27 51.67 21.72 17.37
CA HIS A 27 51.94 20.35 16.91
C HIS A 27 50.83 19.37 17.32
N ARG A 28 50.35 19.44 18.56
CA ARG A 28 49.21 18.63 19.03
C ARG A 28 47.91 18.95 18.27
N SER A 29 47.67 20.23 17.99
CA SER A 29 46.49 20.68 17.23
C SER A 29 46.52 20.16 15.79
N THR A 30 47.65 20.32 15.10
CA THR A 30 47.82 19.84 13.71
C THR A 30 47.66 18.32 13.61
N GLN A 31 48.21 17.55 14.55
CA GLN A 31 47.97 16.09 14.58
C GLN A 31 46.51 15.71 14.84
N ARG A 32 45.78 16.45 15.68
CA ARG A 32 44.35 16.19 15.90
C ARG A 32 43.52 16.50 14.66
N ILE A 33 43.86 17.57 13.95
CA ILE A 33 43.18 17.95 12.70
C ILE A 33 43.45 16.88 11.63
N ALA A 34 44.69 16.44 11.45
CA ALA A 34 45.04 15.38 10.50
C ALA A 34 44.26 14.09 10.78
N LYS A 35 44.28 13.61 12.03
CA LYS A 35 43.51 12.41 12.43
C LYS A 35 42.00 12.58 12.24
N ALA A 36 41.45 13.77 12.48
CA ALA A 36 40.03 14.03 12.26
C ALA A 36 39.66 14.05 10.77
N VAL A 37 40.56 14.54 9.91
CA VAL A 37 40.40 14.48 8.45
C VAL A 37 40.46 13.03 7.97
N ASP A 38 41.40 12.24 8.47
CA ASP A 38 41.52 10.81 8.12
C ASP A 38 40.27 10.02 8.54
N ILE A 39 39.76 10.25 9.75
CA ILE A 39 38.51 9.61 10.22
C ILE A 39 37.32 10.04 9.36
N LYS A 40 37.26 11.32 8.96
CA LYS A 40 36.19 11.83 8.10
C LYS A 40 36.25 11.25 6.69
N LEU A 41 37.46 11.09 6.13
CA LEU A 41 37.69 10.45 4.83
C LEU A 41 37.29 8.98 4.88
N LEU A 42 37.71 8.25 5.92
CA LEU A 42 37.32 6.85 6.14
C LEU A 42 35.80 6.69 6.27
N GLY A 43 35.14 7.62 6.96
CA GLY A 43 33.67 7.65 7.08
C GLY A 43 32.92 8.00 5.79
N SER A 44 33.63 8.42 4.74
CA SER A 44 33.06 8.73 3.42
C SER A 44 33.32 7.65 2.36
N LEU A 45 34.06 6.58 2.70
CA LEU A 45 34.37 5.52 1.76
C LEU A 45 33.11 4.70 1.43
N SER A 46 32.85 4.51 0.13
CA SER A 46 31.77 3.66 -0.36
C SER A 46 32.17 2.18 -0.32
N ARG A 47 31.18 1.29 -0.54
CA ARG A 47 31.43 -0.16 -0.66
C ARG A 47 32.43 -0.50 -1.76
N GLU A 48 32.42 0.26 -2.85
CA GLU A 48 33.31 0.07 -3.99
C GLU A 48 34.74 0.51 -3.66
N ASP A 49 34.90 1.59 -2.89
CA ASP A 49 36.21 2.06 -2.46
C ASP A 49 36.84 1.09 -1.46
N LEU A 50 36.03 0.54 -0.53
CA LEU A 50 36.50 -0.49 0.39
C LEU A 50 36.81 -1.80 -0.33
N LYS A 51 36.08 -2.16 -1.39
CA LYS A 51 36.39 -3.32 -2.23
C LYS A 51 37.72 -3.12 -2.99
N LYS A 52 38.02 -1.89 -3.44
CA LYS A 52 39.32 -1.56 -4.06
C LYS A 52 40.48 -1.60 -3.06
N ILE A 53 40.24 -1.20 -1.81
CA ILE A 53 41.28 -1.10 -0.77
C ILE A 53 41.53 -2.45 -0.08
N CYS A 54 40.47 -3.19 0.24
CA CYS A 54 40.53 -4.42 1.05
C CYS A 54 40.25 -5.71 0.27
N GLY A 55 39.94 -5.63 -1.03
CA GLY A 55 39.47 -6.78 -1.81
C GLY A 55 38.08 -7.25 -1.37
N ASP A 56 37.79 -8.54 -1.54
CA ASP A 56 36.50 -9.14 -1.14
C ASP A 56 36.42 -9.47 0.37
N ASN A 57 37.52 -9.35 1.12
CA ASN A 57 37.59 -9.67 2.54
C ASN A 57 37.56 -8.39 3.40
N TYR A 58 36.36 -7.86 3.68
CA TYR A 58 36.17 -6.83 4.69
C TYR A 58 35.74 -7.43 6.04
N PRO A 59 36.17 -6.86 7.18
CA PRO A 59 35.77 -7.34 8.51
C PRO A 59 34.25 -7.27 8.73
N GLU A 60 33.68 -8.26 9.43
CA GLU A 60 32.23 -8.39 9.68
C GLU A 60 31.60 -7.21 10.43
N TRP A 61 32.40 -6.44 11.18
CA TRP A 61 31.93 -5.24 11.88
C TRP A 61 31.74 -4.02 10.96
N ILE A 62 32.17 -4.09 9.71
CA ILE A 62 31.87 -3.10 8.68
C ILE A 62 30.50 -3.46 8.06
N SER A 63 29.43 -3.00 8.69
CA SER A 63 28.08 -3.11 8.13
C SER A 63 27.79 -1.90 7.25
N PHE A 64 27.64 -2.10 5.94
CA PHE A 64 27.04 -1.07 5.10
C PHE A 64 25.56 -0.99 5.43
N PRO A 65 25.00 0.19 5.76
CA PRO A 65 23.58 0.29 5.98
C PRO A 65 22.88 -0.08 4.68
N VAL A 66 22.01 -1.09 4.76
CA VAL A 66 21.23 -1.62 3.63
C VAL A 66 20.31 -0.55 3.04
N PHE A 67 20.00 0.50 3.82
CA PHE A 67 19.25 1.69 3.43
C PHE A 67 20.11 2.94 3.58
N GLU A 68 20.12 3.78 2.54
CA GLU A 68 20.80 5.07 2.55
C GLU A 68 19.88 6.16 3.11
N GLN A 69 20.40 6.98 4.03
CA GLN A 69 19.61 8.04 4.67
C GLN A 69 19.38 9.22 3.72
N VAL A 70 18.12 9.58 3.50
CA VAL A 70 17.72 10.67 2.58
C VAL A 70 17.17 11.88 3.34
N LYS A 71 18.05 12.57 4.08
CA LYS A 71 17.66 13.75 4.87
C LYS A 71 17.13 14.90 4.01
N TRP A 72 17.64 15.06 2.78
CA TRP A 72 17.20 16.12 1.87
C TRP A 72 15.77 15.87 1.37
N LEU A 73 15.42 14.62 1.04
CA LEU A 73 14.10 14.25 0.56
C LEU A 73 13.03 14.49 1.63
N ASN A 74 13.35 14.22 2.89
CA ASN A 74 12.47 14.57 4.02
C ASN A 74 12.21 16.09 4.13
N LYS A 75 13.18 16.94 3.80
CA LYS A 75 12.98 18.41 3.80
C LYS A 75 12.04 18.85 2.68
N GLU A 76 12.11 18.18 1.53
CA GLU A 76 11.23 18.45 0.39
C GLU A 76 9.82 17.95 0.65
N LEU A 77 9.69 16.72 1.15
CA LEU A 77 8.43 16.10 1.53
C LEU A 77 7.66 16.96 2.55
N ASN A 78 8.35 17.52 3.55
CA ASN A 78 7.74 18.46 4.51
C ASN A 78 7.12 19.70 3.84
N LYS A 79 7.71 20.20 2.75
CA LYS A 79 7.16 21.35 2.00
C LYS A 79 6.00 20.95 1.09
N MET A 80 6.06 19.75 0.51
CA MET A 80 5.02 19.22 -0.36
C MET A 80 3.82 18.65 0.42
N TRP A 81 4.01 18.34 1.70
CA TRP A 81 3.02 17.62 2.50
C TRP A 81 1.62 18.24 2.52
N PRO A 82 1.42 19.57 2.64
CA PRO A 82 0.07 20.13 2.61
C PRO A 82 -0.71 19.78 1.34
N PHE A 83 -0.03 19.71 0.20
CA PHE A 83 -0.63 19.36 -1.10
C PHE A 83 -0.86 17.84 -1.21
N ILE A 84 0.12 17.05 -0.76
CA ILE A 84 0.02 15.59 -0.75
C ILE A 84 -1.09 15.12 0.19
N ALA A 85 -1.19 15.71 1.37
CA ALA A 85 -2.17 15.37 2.40
C ALA A 85 -3.60 15.62 1.92
N ASP A 86 -3.85 16.74 1.24
CA ASP A 86 -5.17 17.08 0.70
C ASP A 86 -5.57 16.11 -0.43
N ALA A 87 -4.67 15.91 -1.41
CA ALA A 87 -4.90 14.97 -2.51
C ALA A 87 -5.09 13.54 -2.01
N ALA A 88 -4.25 13.06 -1.08
CA ALA A 88 -4.37 11.74 -0.49
C ALA A 88 -5.66 11.59 0.33
N SER A 89 -6.11 12.63 1.03
CA SER A 89 -7.39 12.60 1.77
C SER A 89 -8.57 12.40 0.81
N MET A 90 -8.58 13.07 -0.35
CA MET A 90 -9.63 12.85 -1.36
C MET A 90 -9.62 11.42 -1.89
N VAL A 91 -8.44 10.89 -2.22
CA VAL A 91 -8.29 9.53 -2.71
C VAL A 91 -8.75 8.50 -1.68
N ILE A 92 -8.35 8.68 -0.42
CA ILE A 92 -8.78 7.80 0.68
C ILE A 92 -10.30 7.86 0.84
N ARG A 93 -10.90 9.04 0.79
CA ARG A 93 -12.36 9.18 0.87
C ARG A 93 -13.05 8.38 -0.23
N GLU A 94 -12.67 8.61 -1.48
CA GLU A 94 -13.28 7.95 -2.65
C GLU A 94 -13.07 6.42 -2.64
N SER A 95 -11.95 5.96 -2.09
CA SER A 95 -11.59 4.53 -2.07
C SER A 95 -12.21 3.78 -0.89
N VAL A 96 -12.25 4.41 0.29
CA VAL A 96 -12.58 3.75 1.56
C VAL A 96 -14.04 3.92 1.94
N GLU A 97 -14.69 5.05 1.64
CA GLU A 97 -16.13 5.23 1.94
C GLU A 97 -17.01 4.12 1.33
N PRO A 98 -16.81 3.69 0.07
CA PRO A 98 -17.60 2.60 -0.50
C PRO A 98 -17.41 1.28 0.25
N LEU A 99 -16.21 1.03 0.79
CA LEU A 99 -15.91 -0.20 1.53
C LEU A 99 -16.49 -0.15 2.94
N LEU A 100 -16.42 0.99 3.62
CA LEU A 100 -17.07 1.16 4.92
C LEU A 100 -18.58 0.98 4.83
N GLU A 101 -19.19 1.43 3.73
CA GLU A 101 -20.61 1.27 3.48
C GLU A 101 -20.99 -0.17 3.07
N GLU A 102 -20.08 -0.88 2.40
CA GLU A 102 -20.24 -2.28 1.97
C GLU A 102 -20.07 -3.29 3.11
N TYR A 103 -19.16 -3.04 4.04
CA TYR A 103 -18.85 -3.93 5.17
C TYR A 103 -19.52 -3.45 6.48
N ARG A 104 -20.66 -2.75 6.39
CA ARG A 104 -21.36 -2.25 7.58
C ARG A 104 -21.80 -3.39 8.50
N PRO A 105 -21.56 -3.28 9.83
CA PRO A 105 -22.10 -4.20 10.80
C PRO A 105 -23.63 -4.13 10.87
N PRO A 106 -24.29 -5.22 11.29
CA PRO A 106 -25.73 -5.20 11.54
C PRO A 106 -26.10 -4.13 12.58
N GLY A 107 -27.18 -3.39 12.29
CA GLY A 107 -27.65 -2.28 13.13
C GLY A 107 -27.12 -0.89 12.73
N ILE A 108 -26.15 -0.80 11.80
CA ILE A 108 -25.62 0.47 11.26
C ILE A 108 -26.26 0.81 9.92
N THR A 109 -26.89 1.97 9.84
CA THR A 109 -27.60 2.46 8.64
C THR A 109 -26.69 3.21 7.68
N SER A 110 -25.63 3.86 8.17
CA SER A 110 -24.71 4.67 7.34
C SER A 110 -23.36 4.83 8.04
N MET A 111 -22.26 4.76 7.28
CA MET A 111 -20.91 5.00 7.79
C MET A 111 -20.07 5.81 6.80
N LYS A 112 -19.81 7.08 7.12
CA LYS A 112 -19.11 8.02 6.22
C LYS A 112 -18.08 8.87 6.95
N PHE A 113 -17.10 9.43 6.22
CA PHE A 113 -16.18 10.40 6.83
C PHE A 113 -16.90 11.74 7.03
N SER A 114 -17.18 12.07 8.29
CA SER A 114 -17.57 13.44 8.68
C SER A 114 -16.39 14.39 8.48
N LYS A 115 -15.19 13.96 8.88
CA LYS A 115 -13.96 14.72 8.70
C LYS A 115 -12.83 13.76 8.36
N LEU A 116 -12.05 14.08 7.34
CA LEU A 116 -10.86 13.34 6.96
C LEU A 116 -9.74 14.34 6.67
N SER A 117 -8.68 14.29 7.48
CA SER A 117 -7.46 15.04 7.28
C SER A 117 -6.29 14.22 7.79
N LEU A 118 -5.23 14.16 7.00
CA LEU A 118 -3.97 13.50 7.39
C LEU A 118 -3.10 14.38 8.30
N GLY A 119 -3.54 15.59 8.67
CA GLY A 119 -2.77 16.47 9.55
C GLY A 119 -1.59 17.16 8.86
N ASN A 120 -0.78 17.86 9.65
CA ASN A 120 0.29 18.73 9.14
C ASN A 120 1.68 18.10 9.24
N VAL A 121 1.80 17.01 10.00
CA VAL A 121 3.07 16.29 10.19
C VAL A 121 3.29 15.33 9.03
N ALA A 122 4.30 15.64 8.21
CA ALA A 122 4.68 14.80 7.08
C ALA A 122 5.29 13.47 7.53
N PRO A 123 5.15 12.42 6.71
CA PRO A 123 5.85 11.17 6.93
C PRO A 123 7.36 11.32 6.75
N LYS A 124 8.09 10.39 7.36
CA LYS A 124 9.54 10.33 7.33
C LYS A 124 10.00 9.11 6.55
N ILE A 125 10.92 9.35 5.63
CA ILE A 125 11.66 8.31 4.92
C ILE A 125 12.94 8.07 5.71
N GLU A 126 13.06 6.91 6.35
CA GLU A 126 14.27 6.56 7.13
C GLU A 126 15.44 6.25 6.21
N GLY A 127 15.18 5.57 5.10
CA GLY A 127 16.16 5.39 4.04
C GLY A 127 15.59 4.73 2.80
N ILE A 128 16.42 4.74 1.75
CA ILE A 128 16.11 4.16 0.46
C ILE A 128 17.16 3.11 0.12
N ARG A 129 16.72 1.99 -0.45
CA ARG A 129 17.58 0.94 -0.96
C ARG A 129 17.26 0.71 -2.43
N VAL A 130 18.28 0.66 -3.28
CA VAL A 130 18.13 0.14 -4.63
C VAL A 130 18.17 -1.38 -4.58
N GLN A 131 17.10 -2.03 -5.04
CA GLN A 131 16.98 -3.49 -5.13
C GLN A 131 17.67 -4.02 -6.38
N SER A 132 17.34 -3.44 -7.52
CA SER A 132 17.72 -3.98 -8.82
C SER A 132 17.80 -2.87 -9.86
N LEU A 133 18.86 -2.93 -10.67
CA LEU A 133 19.11 -2.07 -11.82
C LEU A 133 19.04 -2.93 -13.09
N LYS A 134 17.83 -3.30 -13.52
CA LYS A 134 17.64 -4.05 -14.76
C LYS A 134 17.68 -3.08 -15.95
N LYS A 135 18.01 -3.58 -17.13
CA LYS A 135 17.92 -2.78 -18.35
C LYS A 135 16.47 -2.31 -18.55
N GLY A 136 16.24 -0.99 -18.54
CA GLY A 136 14.91 -0.39 -18.70
C GLY A 136 14.07 -0.27 -17.42
N GLN A 137 14.55 -0.75 -16.27
CA GLN A 137 13.78 -0.70 -15.02
C GLN A 137 14.66 -0.52 -13.79
N ILE A 138 14.29 0.41 -12.92
CA ILE A 138 14.94 0.64 -11.62
C ILE A 138 13.95 0.33 -10.51
N THR A 139 14.29 -0.62 -9.65
CA THR A 139 13.48 -0.98 -8.48
C THR A 139 14.17 -0.47 -7.22
N MET A 140 13.43 0.30 -6.41
CA MET A 140 13.86 0.76 -5.10
C MET A 140 12.83 0.43 -4.02
N ASP A 141 13.31 0.20 -2.81
CA ASP A 141 12.51 0.03 -1.61
C ASP A 141 12.75 1.24 -0.69
N ILE A 142 11.67 1.86 -0.21
CA ILE A 142 11.68 3.06 0.64
C ILE A 142 11.12 2.66 2.02
N ASP A 143 11.93 2.77 3.08
CA ASP A 143 11.45 2.59 4.46
C ASP A 143 10.67 3.84 4.89
N PHE A 144 9.35 3.68 4.97
CA PHE A 144 8.38 4.73 5.22
C PHE A 144 7.80 4.62 6.63
N ARG A 145 7.89 5.72 7.38
CA ARG A 145 7.33 5.80 8.74
C ARG A 145 6.51 7.06 8.90
N TRP A 146 5.33 6.92 9.46
CA TRP A 146 4.45 8.04 9.69
C TRP A 146 3.80 7.92 11.06
N GLY A 147 3.89 8.98 11.85
CA GLY A 147 3.23 9.10 13.14
C GLY A 147 2.74 10.53 13.28
N GLY A 148 1.78 10.89 12.42
CA GLY A 148 1.27 12.24 12.31
C GLY A 148 0.13 12.54 13.28
N ASP A 149 -0.50 13.69 13.06
CA ASP A 149 -1.65 14.20 13.80
C ASP A 149 -2.95 14.18 12.96
N PRO A 150 -3.35 13.04 12.38
CA PRO A 150 -4.53 13.03 11.53
C PRO A 150 -5.81 13.27 12.32
N SER A 151 -6.76 13.93 11.67
CA SER A 151 -8.10 14.19 12.18
C SER A 151 -9.10 13.42 11.32
N ILE A 152 -9.33 12.16 11.70
CA ILE A 152 -10.26 11.27 11.03
C ILE A 152 -11.46 11.04 11.96
N ILE A 153 -12.65 11.44 11.51
CA ILE A 153 -13.91 11.30 12.21
C ILE A 153 -14.90 10.63 11.27
N LEU A 154 -15.35 9.44 11.67
CA LEU A 154 -16.43 8.70 11.04
C LEU A 154 -17.74 9.10 11.69
N ALA A 155 -18.73 9.49 10.89
CA ALA A 155 -20.12 9.59 11.34
C ALA A 155 -20.75 8.22 11.15
N VAL A 156 -21.18 7.62 12.26
CA VAL A 156 -21.86 6.32 12.28
C VAL A 156 -23.30 6.56 12.71
N GLU A 157 -24.23 6.19 11.85
CA GLU A 157 -25.67 6.24 12.13
C GLU A 157 -26.18 4.83 12.37
N ALA A 158 -26.91 4.63 13.46
CA ALA A 158 -27.55 3.37 13.80
C ALA A 158 -29.06 3.55 13.86
N ALA A 159 -29.82 2.52 13.51
CA ALA A 159 -31.27 2.61 13.33
C ALA A 159 -32.05 3.10 14.57
N LEU A 160 -31.45 3.03 15.77
CA LEU A 160 -32.07 3.36 17.06
C LEU A 160 -31.28 4.38 17.91
N VAL A 161 -30.13 4.87 17.44
CA VAL A 161 -29.24 5.74 18.23
C VAL A 161 -28.86 6.98 17.42
N ALA A 162 -28.79 8.13 18.08
CA ALA A 162 -28.29 9.36 17.47
C ALA A 162 -26.86 9.13 16.93
N SER A 163 -26.53 9.78 15.80
CA SER A 163 -25.22 9.64 15.14
C SER A 163 -24.06 9.73 16.14
N ILE A 164 -23.24 8.68 16.22
CA ILE A 164 -22.07 8.62 17.10
C ILE A 164 -20.84 8.94 16.27
N PRO A 165 -20.15 10.07 16.51
CA PRO A 165 -18.90 10.37 15.85
C PRO A 165 -17.81 9.49 16.44
N ILE A 166 -17.13 8.71 15.61
CA ILE A 166 -15.97 7.89 16.02
C ILE A 166 -14.72 8.53 15.47
N GLN A 167 -13.83 8.86 16.39
CA GLN A 167 -12.56 9.48 16.09
C GLN A 167 -11.45 8.44 16.09
N LEU A 168 -10.69 8.40 14.99
CA LEU A 168 -9.46 7.63 14.90
C LEU A 168 -8.28 8.55 15.25
N LYS A 169 -7.50 8.16 16.26
CA LYS A 169 -6.35 8.90 16.80
C LYS A 169 -5.09 8.05 16.80
N ASN A 170 -3.94 8.72 16.94
CA ASN A 170 -2.62 8.09 17.10
C ASN A 170 -2.31 7.11 15.96
N LEU A 171 -2.66 7.47 14.72
CA LEU A 171 -2.34 6.67 13.56
C LEU A 171 -0.82 6.63 13.37
N GLN A 172 -0.29 5.42 13.38
CA GLN A 172 1.11 5.14 13.11
C GLN A 172 1.20 4.12 11.98
N VAL A 173 1.98 4.45 10.96
CA VAL A 173 2.20 3.59 9.80
C VAL A 173 3.69 3.31 9.70
N PHE A 174 4.04 2.03 9.67
CA PHE A 174 5.39 1.54 9.42
C PHE A 174 5.32 0.56 8.26
N THR A 175 5.93 0.88 7.13
CA THR A 175 5.87 0.03 5.94
C THR A 175 7.07 0.27 5.03
N VAL A 176 7.33 -0.69 4.16
CA VAL A 176 8.32 -0.53 3.09
C VAL A 176 7.57 -0.42 1.77
N ILE A 177 7.78 0.71 1.09
CA ILE A 177 7.16 1.01 -0.20
C ILE A 177 8.15 0.64 -1.30
N ARG A 178 7.75 -0.28 -2.18
CA ARG A 178 8.47 -0.55 -3.42
C ARG A 178 8.04 0.43 -4.49
N VAL A 179 9.03 1.11 -5.07
CA VAL A 179 8.86 2.01 -6.21
C VAL A 179 9.67 1.47 -7.38
N ILE A 180 9.00 1.28 -8.51
CA ILE A 180 9.61 0.79 -9.74
C ILE A 180 9.49 1.88 -10.79
N PHE A 181 10.62 2.37 -11.28
CA PHE A 181 10.69 3.32 -12.37
C PHE A 181 10.85 2.55 -13.68
N GLN A 182 9.90 2.72 -14.58
CA GLN A 182 10.00 2.25 -15.95
C GLN A 182 10.72 3.32 -16.76
N LEU A 183 11.88 2.96 -17.32
CA LEU A 183 12.74 3.90 -18.03
C LEU A 183 12.29 4.03 -19.49
N ALA A 184 12.48 5.22 -20.03
CA ALA A 184 12.28 5.56 -21.43
C ALA A 184 13.49 6.31 -21.98
N GLU A 185 13.65 6.30 -23.31
CA GLU A 185 14.72 7.04 -23.97
C GLU A 185 14.40 8.55 -24.10
N GLU A 186 13.12 8.91 -24.02
CA GLU A 186 12.65 10.30 -24.12
C GLU A 186 12.57 10.97 -22.74
N ILE A 187 12.92 12.25 -22.66
CA ILE A 187 12.81 13.08 -21.43
C ILE A 187 11.34 13.04 -20.93
N PRO A 188 11.07 12.74 -19.64
CA PRO A 188 11.98 12.78 -18.48
C PRO A 188 12.76 11.48 -18.19
N CYS A 189 12.91 10.61 -19.17
CA CYS A 189 13.56 9.29 -19.12
C CYS A 189 12.80 8.27 -18.26
N ILE A 190 11.58 8.59 -17.86
CA ILE A 190 10.68 7.76 -17.04
C ILE A 190 9.32 7.77 -17.73
N SER A 191 8.84 6.60 -18.14
CA SER A 191 7.51 6.44 -18.75
C SER A 191 6.41 6.22 -17.72
N ALA A 192 6.71 5.50 -16.64
CA ALA A 192 5.77 5.23 -15.57
C ALA A 192 6.49 4.94 -14.26
N VAL A 193 5.79 5.22 -13.16
CA VAL A 193 6.20 4.85 -11.81
C VAL A 193 5.16 3.91 -11.23
N VAL A 194 5.62 2.75 -10.77
CA VAL A 194 4.78 1.73 -10.16
C VAL A 194 5.08 1.69 -8.67
N VAL A 195 4.04 1.80 -7.84
CA VAL A 195 4.16 1.87 -6.38
C VAL A 195 3.36 0.75 -5.73
N ALA A 196 3.97 0.01 -4.81
CA ALA A 196 3.31 -1.03 -4.02
C ALA A 196 3.92 -1.13 -2.62
N LEU A 197 3.16 -1.60 -1.64
CA LEU A 197 3.67 -1.97 -0.32
C LEU A 197 4.25 -3.39 -0.37
N LEU A 198 5.38 -3.61 0.30
CA LEU A 198 5.92 -4.96 0.43
C LEU A 198 5.08 -5.81 1.36
N SER A 199 4.90 -7.08 0.99
CA SER A 199 4.28 -8.09 1.85
C SER A 199 5.15 -8.47 3.04
N GLU A 200 6.47 -8.45 2.84
CA GLU A 200 7.47 -8.73 3.85
C GLU A 200 8.55 -7.63 3.81
N PRO A 201 8.75 -6.87 4.90
CA PRO A 201 8.02 -6.93 6.17
C PRO A 201 6.56 -6.49 6.04
N LYS A 202 5.65 -7.13 6.80
CA LYS A 202 4.22 -6.81 6.77
C LYS A 202 3.98 -5.34 7.14
N PRO A 203 3.17 -4.58 6.37
CA PRO A 203 2.80 -3.22 6.74
C PRO A 203 2.11 -3.20 8.11
N ARG A 204 2.57 -2.32 8.99
CA ARG A 204 2.00 -2.15 10.33
C ARG A 204 1.29 -0.81 10.40
N ILE A 205 -0.01 -0.86 10.62
CA ILE A 205 -0.88 0.31 10.79
C ILE A 205 -1.53 0.19 12.16
N ASP A 206 -1.08 1.01 13.11
CA ASP A 206 -1.63 1.06 14.46
C ASP A 206 -2.45 2.34 14.62
N TYR A 207 -3.61 2.25 15.27
CA TYR A 207 -4.42 3.42 15.62
C TYR A 207 -5.26 3.15 16.86
N THR A 208 -5.92 4.19 17.35
CA THR A 208 -6.83 4.12 18.51
C THR A 208 -8.17 4.71 18.14
N LEU A 209 -9.24 3.96 18.37
CA LEU A 209 -10.61 4.39 18.13
C LEU A 209 -11.21 4.96 19.43
N LYS A 210 -11.85 6.13 19.34
CA LYS A 210 -12.56 6.78 20.45
C LYS A 210 -13.92 7.28 19.98
N ALA A 211 -14.99 6.90 20.67
CA ALA A 211 -16.29 7.52 20.45
C ALA A 211 -16.34 8.90 21.12
N VAL A 212 -16.86 9.90 20.40
CA VAL A 212 -17.05 11.25 20.93
C VAL A 212 -18.35 11.27 21.73
N GLY A 213 -18.26 11.43 23.06
CA GLY A 213 -19.44 11.49 23.94
C GLY A 213 -20.00 10.14 24.39
N GLY A 214 -19.29 9.04 24.14
CA GLY A 214 -19.67 7.68 24.57
C GLY A 214 -18.47 6.74 24.64
N SER A 215 -18.71 5.48 25.05
CA SER A 215 -17.69 4.41 24.98
C SER A 215 -17.78 3.69 23.64
N LEU A 216 -16.63 3.31 23.06
CA LEU A 216 -16.59 2.49 21.84
C LEU A 216 -17.29 1.13 22.05
N THR A 217 -17.30 0.63 23.29
CA THR A 217 -18.02 -0.59 23.68
C THR A 217 -19.54 -0.49 23.53
N ALA A 218 -20.08 0.71 23.28
CA ALA A 218 -21.51 0.91 23.03
C ALA A 218 -21.96 0.33 21.68
N ILE A 219 -21.04 0.15 20.72
CA ILE A 219 -21.33 -0.52 19.45
C ILE A 219 -20.44 -1.76 19.35
N PRO A 220 -20.96 -2.95 19.73
CA PRO A 220 -20.18 -4.19 19.68
C PRO A 220 -19.80 -4.53 18.23
N GLY A 221 -18.57 -5.03 18.03
CA GLY A 221 -18.06 -5.47 16.72
C GLY A 221 -17.54 -4.35 15.80
N LEU A 222 -17.73 -3.08 16.16
CA LEU A 222 -17.34 -1.96 15.29
C LEU A 222 -15.82 -1.78 15.16
N SER A 223 -15.08 -1.97 16.26
CA SER A 223 -13.61 -1.93 16.23
C SER A 223 -13.06 -2.97 15.27
N ASP A 224 -13.56 -4.19 15.40
CA ASP A 224 -13.03 -5.36 14.70
C ASP A 224 -13.34 -5.25 13.20
N MET A 225 -14.54 -4.75 12.85
CA MET A 225 -14.91 -4.47 11.46
C MET A 225 -14.06 -3.35 10.83
N ILE A 226 -13.74 -2.28 11.57
CA ILE A 226 -12.85 -1.23 11.07
C ILE A 226 -11.44 -1.80 10.85
N ASP A 227 -10.94 -2.59 11.81
CA ASP A 227 -9.63 -3.26 11.72
C ASP A 227 -9.57 -4.21 10.51
N ASP A 228 -10.61 -5.01 10.29
CA ASP A 228 -10.72 -5.90 9.15
C ASP A 228 -10.80 -5.14 7.82
N THR A 229 -11.53 -4.03 7.78
CA THR A 229 -11.64 -3.17 6.59
C THR A 229 -10.29 -2.57 6.24
N VAL A 230 -9.57 -2.00 7.22
CA VAL A 230 -8.22 -1.44 7.00
C VAL A 230 -7.25 -2.51 6.52
N ASN A 231 -7.23 -3.68 7.17
CA ASN A 231 -6.36 -4.78 6.77
C ASN A 231 -6.67 -5.29 5.35
N THR A 232 -7.96 -5.36 5.01
CA THR A 232 -8.43 -5.78 3.69
C THR A 232 -7.97 -4.80 2.61
N ILE A 233 -8.17 -3.50 2.81
CA ILE A 233 -7.71 -2.46 1.87
C ILE A 233 -6.21 -2.53 1.63
N VAL A 234 -5.44 -2.61 2.71
CA VAL A 234 -3.98 -2.66 2.61
C VAL A 234 -3.54 -3.89 1.83
N THR A 235 -4.11 -5.06 2.14
CA THR A 235 -3.72 -6.34 1.54
C THR A 235 -4.16 -6.45 0.08
N ASP A 236 -5.39 -6.05 -0.25
CA ASP A 236 -5.97 -6.26 -1.58
C ASP A 236 -5.78 -5.12 -2.57
N MET A 237 -5.36 -3.94 -2.11
CA MET A 237 -5.24 -2.76 -2.98
C MET A 237 -3.82 -2.20 -3.03
N LEU A 238 -3.10 -2.23 -1.92
CA LEU A 238 -1.83 -1.53 -1.79
C LEU A 238 -0.62 -2.48 -1.73
N GLN A 239 -0.82 -3.71 -1.27
CA GLN A 239 0.25 -4.68 -1.09
C GLN A 239 0.55 -5.45 -2.38
N TRP A 240 1.84 -5.71 -2.62
CA TRP A 240 2.29 -6.53 -3.74
C TRP A 240 1.56 -7.88 -3.76
N PRO A 241 1.04 -8.34 -4.91
CA PRO A 241 1.31 -7.89 -6.29
C PRO A 241 0.49 -6.70 -6.79
N HIS A 242 -0.50 -6.23 -6.01
CA HIS A 242 -1.28 -5.05 -6.33
C HIS A 242 -0.39 -3.80 -6.25
N ARG A 243 -0.56 -2.93 -7.25
CA ARG A 243 0.34 -1.80 -7.46
C ARG A 243 -0.38 -0.67 -8.19
N ILE A 244 -0.01 0.55 -7.83
CA ILE A 244 -0.50 1.76 -8.45
C ILE A 244 0.46 2.11 -9.59
N VAL A 245 -0.05 2.19 -10.82
CA VAL A 245 0.72 2.61 -11.99
C VAL A 245 0.43 4.08 -12.27
N VAL A 246 1.46 4.91 -12.17
CA VAL A 246 1.39 6.35 -12.44
C VAL A 246 2.17 6.64 -13.74
N PRO A 247 1.50 6.87 -14.87
CA PRO A 247 2.18 7.24 -16.10
C PRO A 247 2.80 8.65 -15.95
N ILE A 248 4.02 8.81 -16.42
CA ILE A 248 4.77 10.06 -16.38
C ILE A 248 5.04 10.49 -17.83
N GLY A 249 4.77 11.76 -18.16
CA GLY A 249 5.25 12.37 -19.40
C GLY A 249 4.20 12.78 -20.43
N GLY A 250 2.90 12.73 -20.15
CA GLY A 250 1.85 13.26 -21.06
C GLY A 250 1.70 12.55 -22.42
N ILE A 251 2.60 11.61 -22.72
CA ILE A 251 2.54 10.69 -23.84
C ILE A 251 1.63 9.53 -23.41
N PRO A 252 0.71 9.05 -24.27
CA PRO A 252 -0.02 7.81 -24.02
C PRO A 252 0.97 6.64 -24.06
N VAL A 253 1.54 6.32 -22.91
CA VAL A 253 2.35 5.11 -22.71
C VAL A 253 1.37 3.96 -22.54
N ASP A 254 1.58 2.87 -23.27
CA ASP A 254 0.84 1.63 -23.03
C ASP A 254 1.23 1.06 -21.66
N THR A 255 0.36 1.27 -20.67
CA THR A 255 0.55 0.76 -19.31
C THR A 255 0.05 -0.68 -19.14
N SER A 256 -0.46 -1.30 -20.20
CA SER A 256 -1.09 -2.63 -20.13
C SER A 256 -0.16 -3.71 -19.60
N GLU A 257 1.14 -3.62 -19.86
CA GLU A 257 2.13 -4.57 -19.31
C GLU A 257 2.47 -4.31 -17.84
N LEU A 258 2.26 -3.08 -17.37
CA LEU A 258 2.49 -2.68 -15.99
C LEU A 258 1.29 -2.95 -15.09
N GLU A 259 0.09 -3.04 -15.66
CA GLU A 259 -1.12 -3.45 -14.94
C GLU A 259 -0.99 -4.90 -14.45
N LEU A 260 -1.57 -5.19 -13.29
CA LEU A 260 -1.63 -6.55 -12.77
C LEU A 260 -2.64 -7.34 -13.62
N LYS A 261 -2.24 -8.53 -14.07
CA LYS A 261 -3.10 -9.44 -14.84
C LYS A 261 -3.28 -10.74 -14.08
N PRO A 262 -4.46 -11.38 -14.17
CA PRO A 262 -4.63 -12.77 -13.76
C PRO A 262 -3.55 -13.65 -14.39
N GLN A 263 -2.89 -14.50 -13.60
CA GLN A 263 -1.85 -15.43 -14.09
C GLN A 263 -2.33 -16.87 -14.16
N GLY A 264 -3.35 -17.24 -13.39
CA GLY A 264 -3.90 -18.58 -13.41
C GLY A 264 -5.19 -18.72 -12.59
N LYS A 265 -5.75 -19.93 -12.64
CA LYS A 265 -6.94 -20.34 -11.91
C LYS A 265 -6.60 -21.47 -10.95
N LEU A 266 -7.00 -21.32 -9.70
CA LEU A 266 -6.88 -22.34 -8.67
C LEU A 266 -8.25 -22.97 -8.41
N THR A 267 -8.39 -24.25 -8.77
CA THR A 267 -9.55 -25.06 -8.40
C THR A 267 -9.27 -25.71 -7.05
N VAL A 268 -10.10 -25.41 -6.06
CA VAL A 268 -9.96 -25.90 -4.67
C VAL A 268 -11.19 -26.69 -4.29
N THR A 269 -11.03 -27.97 -4.00
CA THR A 269 -12.05 -28.80 -3.37
C THR A 269 -11.76 -28.89 -1.86
N VAL A 270 -12.65 -28.32 -1.06
CA VAL A 270 -12.63 -28.49 0.40
C VAL A 270 -13.29 -29.83 0.71
N VAL A 271 -12.49 -30.82 1.08
CA VAL A 271 -12.95 -32.21 1.26
C VAL A 271 -13.57 -32.35 2.64
N LYS A 272 -12.74 -32.22 3.69
CA LYS A 272 -13.14 -32.47 5.08
C LYS A 272 -12.22 -31.79 6.08
N ALA A 273 -12.67 -31.67 7.32
CA ALA A 273 -11.80 -31.38 8.46
C ALA A 273 -11.88 -32.50 9.50
N ASN A 274 -10.84 -32.65 10.30
CA ASN A 274 -10.76 -33.65 11.37
C ASN A 274 -10.35 -33.00 12.70
N ASN A 275 -10.95 -33.49 13.79
CA ASN A 275 -10.64 -33.08 15.16
C ASN A 275 -10.66 -31.56 15.38
N LEU A 276 -11.68 -30.89 14.83
CA LEU A 276 -11.89 -29.47 15.08
C LEU A 276 -12.08 -29.23 16.58
N LYS A 277 -11.50 -28.14 17.07
CA LYS A 277 -11.66 -27.74 18.47
C LYS A 277 -13.09 -27.27 18.69
N ASN A 278 -13.84 -27.92 19.58
CA ASN A 278 -15.14 -27.43 20.00
C ASN A 278 -15.00 -26.11 20.77
N MET A 279 -15.72 -25.08 20.35
CA MET A 279 -15.73 -23.76 20.99
C MET A 279 -17.03 -23.48 21.75
N GLU A 280 -18.03 -24.36 21.64
CA GLU A 280 -19.32 -24.22 22.31
C GLU A 280 -19.30 -24.77 23.74
N MET A 281 -20.10 -24.15 24.62
CA MET A 281 -20.33 -24.65 25.98
C MET A 281 -21.40 -25.74 26.04
N ILE A 282 -22.37 -25.71 25.12
CA ILE A 282 -23.50 -26.65 25.05
C ILE A 282 -23.64 -27.04 23.57
N GLY A 283 -23.41 -28.31 23.24
CA GLY A 283 -23.42 -28.77 21.85
C GLY A 283 -22.02 -28.98 21.26
N LYS A 284 -21.99 -29.14 19.95
CA LYS A 284 -20.77 -29.15 19.15
C LYS A 284 -20.88 -28.03 18.13
N SER A 285 -19.75 -27.38 17.87
CA SER A 285 -19.59 -26.44 16.77
C SER A 285 -20.25 -26.90 15.46
N ASP A 286 -20.80 -25.93 14.72
CA ASP A 286 -21.43 -25.99 13.41
C ASP A 286 -20.45 -25.43 12.35
N PRO A 287 -19.44 -26.20 11.91
CA PRO A 287 -18.35 -25.63 11.11
C PRO A 287 -18.70 -25.42 9.63
N TYR A 288 -18.16 -24.33 9.09
CA TYR A 288 -18.02 -24.06 7.65
C TYR A 288 -16.60 -23.55 7.33
N ALA A 289 -16.19 -23.69 6.07
CA ALA A 289 -14.90 -23.22 5.59
C ALA A 289 -15.07 -22.02 4.66
N VAL A 290 -14.29 -20.97 4.93
CA VAL A 290 -14.13 -19.79 4.07
C VAL A 290 -12.80 -19.90 3.36
N VAL A 291 -12.80 -19.83 2.03
CA VAL A 291 -11.62 -19.98 1.20
C VAL A 291 -11.42 -18.71 0.38
N TYR A 292 -10.18 -18.22 0.31
CA TYR A 292 -9.84 -17.06 -0.50
C TYR A 292 -8.34 -16.96 -0.81
N ILE A 293 -7.99 -16.35 -1.94
CA ILE A 293 -6.64 -15.83 -2.21
C ILE A 293 -6.57 -14.35 -1.79
N ARG A 294 -7.68 -13.64 -2.00
CA ARG A 294 -7.86 -12.22 -1.71
C ARG A 294 -8.99 -12.00 -0.70
N PRO A 295 -8.77 -11.31 0.43
CA PRO A 295 -9.80 -11.07 1.45
C PRO A 295 -11.14 -10.50 0.93
N LEU A 296 -11.15 -9.74 -0.17
CA LEU A 296 -12.36 -9.22 -0.81
C LEU A 296 -13.18 -10.28 -1.56
N PHE A 297 -12.57 -11.40 -1.95
CA PHE A 297 -13.17 -12.46 -2.78
C PHE A 297 -13.21 -13.80 -2.02
N LYS A 298 -14.06 -13.85 -1.00
CA LYS A 298 -14.27 -15.03 -0.16
C LYS A 298 -15.38 -15.91 -0.71
N VAL A 299 -15.15 -17.22 -0.72
CA VAL A 299 -16.19 -18.23 -0.95
C VAL A 299 -16.39 -19.04 0.32
N LYS A 300 -17.63 -19.41 0.64
CA LYS A 300 -17.96 -20.23 1.81
C LYS A 300 -18.52 -21.58 1.38
N THR A 301 -18.18 -22.63 2.14
CA THR A 301 -18.90 -23.91 2.06
C THR A 301 -20.25 -23.80 2.76
N LYS A 302 -21.12 -24.77 2.49
CA LYS A 302 -22.25 -25.07 3.37
C LYS A 302 -21.77 -25.35 4.80
N THR A 303 -22.60 -24.99 5.77
CA THR A 303 -22.41 -25.32 7.19
C THR A 303 -22.84 -26.76 7.46
N ILE A 304 -22.10 -27.45 8.33
CA ILE A 304 -22.44 -28.80 8.78
C ILE A 304 -22.64 -28.76 10.29
N ASN A 305 -23.88 -28.98 10.71
CA ASN A 305 -24.25 -28.77 12.10
C ASN A 305 -23.72 -29.91 12.99
N ASN A 306 -23.22 -29.53 14.17
CA ASN A 306 -22.87 -30.34 15.32
C ASN A 306 -21.85 -31.44 15.01
N ASN A 307 -20.84 -31.09 14.21
CA ASN A 307 -19.87 -32.06 13.73
C ASN A 307 -18.43 -31.49 13.70
N LEU A 308 -17.57 -32.03 14.56
CA LEU A 308 -16.14 -31.67 14.61
C LEU A 308 -15.28 -32.37 13.55
N ASN A 309 -15.88 -33.23 12.73
CA ASN A 309 -15.27 -33.90 11.58
C ASN A 309 -16.14 -33.73 10.32
N PRO A 310 -16.39 -32.49 9.88
CA PRO A 310 -17.27 -32.20 8.76
C PRO A 310 -16.67 -32.69 7.44
N VAL A 311 -17.53 -33.15 6.52
CA VAL A 311 -17.18 -33.51 5.14
C VAL A 311 -18.02 -32.64 4.22
N TRP A 312 -17.39 -31.66 3.57
CA TRP A 312 -18.08 -30.68 2.73
C TRP A 312 -18.12 -31.06 1.25
N ASP A 313 -17.04 -31.66 0.74
CA ASP A 313 -16.82 -32.02 -0.67
C ASP A 313 -17.28 -30.95 -1.67
N GLN A 314 -16.93 -29.69 -1.41
CA GLN A 314 -17.31 -28.54 -2.22
C GLN A 314 -16.13 -27.97 -2.98
N THR A 315 -16.33 -27.70 -4.27
CA THR A 315 -15.29 -27.20 -5.17
C THR A 315 -15.54 -25.76 -5.55
N PHE A 316 -14.49 -24.96 -5.51
CA PHE A 316 -14.48 -23.54 -5.86
C PHE A 316 -13.37 -23.23 -6.86
N GLU A 317 -13.57 -22.17 -7.64
CA GLU A 317 -12.56 -21.65 -8.55
C GLU A 317 -12.16 -20.25 -8.10
N LEU A 318 -10.86 -20.02 -7.96
CA LEU A 318 -10.28 -18.75 -7.50
C LEU A 318 -9.25 -18.28 -8.53
N ILE A 319 -9.23 -16.99 -8.81
CA ILE A 319 -8.23 -16.39 -9.70
C ILE A 319 -6.99 -16.03 -8.89
N ALA A 320 -5.81 -16.34 -9.43
CA ALA A 320 -4.52 -15.96 -8.88
C ALA A 320 -3.82 -14.98 -9.82
N GLU A 321 -3.46 -13.80 -9.31
CA GLU A 321 -2.77 -12.75 -10.08
C GLU A 321 -1.24 -12.84 -9.99
N ASP A 322 -0.70 -13.49 -8.95
CA ASP A 322 0.72 -13.73 -8.78
C ASP A 322 0.99 -15.03 -8.01
N LYS A 323 1.40 -16.07 -8.75
CA LYS A 323 1.73 -17.38 -8.17
C LYS A 323 2.90 -17.31 -7.18
N GLU A 324 3.88 -16.43 -7.44
CA GLU A 324 5.11 -16.41 -6.66
C GLU A 324 4.90 -15.87 -5.25
N THR A 325 3.99 -14.89 -5.10
CA THR A 325 3.84 -14.14 -3.84
C THR A 325 2.51 -14.38 -3.12
N GLN A 326 1.46 -14.82 -3.82
CA GLN A 326 0.16 -15.06 -3.20
C GLN A 326 0.06 -16.45 -2.56
N SER A 327 -0.95 -16.61 -1.71
CA SER A 327 -1.23 -17.85 -1.01
C SER A 327 -2.73 -18.06 -0.89
N LEU A 328 -3.16 -19.31 -0.96
CA LEU A 328 -4.52 -19.70 -0.59
C LEU A 328 -4.64 -19.65 0.93
N VAL A 329 -5.69 -18.97 1.42
CA VAL A 329 -6.06 -18.93 2.84
C VAL A 329 -7.37 -19.66 3.02
N ILE A 330 -7.41 -20.53 4.03
CA ILE A 330 -8.60 -21.27 4.42
C ILE A 330 -8.87 -21.01 5.90
N GLU A 331 -10.04 -20.49 6.20
CA GLU A 331 -10.51 -20.24 7.56
C GLU A 331 -11.68 -21.16 7.87
N VAL A 332 -11.58 -21.93 8.95
CA VAL A 332 -12.70 -22.71 9.45
C VAL A 332 -13.36 -21.90 10.56
N MET A 333 -14.65 -21.62 10.36
CA MET A 333 -15.48 -20.81 11.24
C MET A 333 -16.59 -21.69 11.82
N ASP A 334 -17.08 -21.27 12.98
CA ASP A 334 -18.23 -21.84 13.69
C ASP A 334 -19.41 -20.89 13.47
N GLU A 335 -20.48 -21.36 12.82
CA GLU A 335 -21.69 -20.55 12.63
C GLU A 335 -22.48 -20.51 13.94
N ASP A 336 -22.76 -19.30 14.43
CA ASP A 336 -23.53 -19.08 15.66
C ASP A 336 -24.77 -18.22 15.34
N ASP A 337 -25.97 -18.75 15.53
CA ASP A 337 -27.22 -18.01 15.25
C ASP A 337 -27.42 -16.74 16.10
N VAL A 338 -26.75 -16.66 17.26
CA VAL A 338 -26.99 -15.64 18.29
C VAL A 338 -25.79 -14.70 18.49
N THR A 339 -24.57 -15.17 18.21
CA THR A 339 -23.33 -14.41 18.42
C THR A 339 -22.52 -14.35 17.13
N GLN A 340 -21.52 -13.47 17.06
CA GLN A 340 -20.60 -13.49 15.92
C GLN A 340 -19.87 -14.84 15.84
N ASP A 341 -19.77 -15.35 14.61
CA ASP A 341 -19.07 -16.57 14.27
C ASP A 341 -17.66 -16.63 14.85
N LYS A 342 -17.29 -17.79 15.37
CA LYS A 342 -16.00 -17.99 16.03
C LYS A 342 -15.03 -18.72 15.11
N ARG A 343 -13.82 -18.18 14.95
CA ARG A 343 -12.76 -18.87 14.20
C ARG A 343 -12.26 -20.11 14.94
N LEU A 344 -12.45 -21.28 14.33
CA LEU A 344 -11.94 -22.55 14.83
C LEU A 344 -10.45 -22.71 14.51
N GLY A 345 -10.05 -22.33 13.30
CA GLY A 345 -8.64 -22.26 12.89
C GLY A 345 -8.44 -21.71 11.48
N ILE A 346 -7.17 -21.46 11.13
CA ILE A 346 -6.75 -20.91 9.84
C ILE A 346 -5.55 -21.70 9.29
N ALA A 347 -5.54 -21.91 7.98
CA ALA A 347 -4.42 -22.50 7.24
C ALA A 347 -4.04 -21.61 6.05
N LYS A 348 -2.76 -21.64 5.67
CA LYS A 348 -2.21 -20.90 4.54
C LYS A 348 -1.37 -21.84 3.69
N LEU A 349 -1.59 -21.82 2.38
CA LEU A 349 -0.87 -22.60 1.38
C LEU A 349 -0.28 -21.67 0.32
N PRO A 350 1.05 -21.48 0.28
CA PRO A 350 1.71 -20.68 -0.76
C PRO A 350 1.47 -21.26 -2.16
N LEU A 351 1.06 -20.43 -3.12
CA LEU A 351 0.77 -20.90 -4.49
C LEU A 351 2.03 -21.35 -5.24
N ILE A 352 3.20 -20.83 -4.83
CA ILE A 352 4.51 -21.22 -5.38
C ILE A 352 4.83 -22.70 -5.16
N GLU A 353 4.25 -23.33 -4.14
CA GLU A 353 4.44 -24.76 -3.82
C GLU A 353 3.61 -25.71 -4.70
N LEU A 354 2.76 -25.14 -5.58
CA LEU A 354 1.88 -25.91 -6.46
C LEU A 354 2.51 -26.06 -7.85
N GLU A 355 2.56 -27.29 -8.33
CA GLU A 355 2.91 -27.58 -9.72
C GLU A 355 1.68 -27.34 -10.62
N PRO A 356 1.84 -26.67 -11.78
CA PRO A 356 0.72 -26.48 -12.71
C PRO A 356 0.19 -27.81 -13.27
N GLU A 357 -1.11 -27.88 -13.52
CA GLU A 357 -1.82 -29.04 -14.11
C GLU A 357 -1.77 -30.36 -13.31
N THR A 358 -1.17 -30.35 -12.13
CA THR A 358 -1.11 -31.53 -11.26
C THR A 358 -2.07 -31.38 -10.08
N PRO A 359 -3.10 -32.24 -9.96
CA PRO A 359 -3.96 -32.22 -8.79
C PRO A 359 -3.20 -32.75 -7.58
N LYS A 360 -3.27 -32.02 -6.47
CA LYS A 360 -2.59 -32.37 -5.22
C LYS A 360 -3.58 -32.40 -4.07
N GLU A 361 -3.62 -33.50 -3.34
CA GLU A 361 -4.36 -33.61 -2.09
C GLU A 361 -3.42 -33.29 -0.93
N ILE A 362 -3.80 -32.32 -0.11
CA ILE A 362 -2.96 -31.78 0.97
C ILE A 362 -3.78 -31.76 2.25
N GLU A 363 -3.20 -32.29 3.32
CA GLU A 363 -3.71 -32.10 4.67
C GLU A 363 -2.95 -30.97 5.35
N LEU A 364 -3.66 -29.91 5.72
CA LEU A 364 -3.11 -28.73 6.36
C LEU A 364 -3.51 -28.71 7.83
N ARG A 365 -2.56 -28.37 8.69
CA ARG A 365 -2.82 -28.16 10.11
C ARG A 365 -3.43 -26.79 10.34
N LEU A 366 -4.51 -26.74 11.11
CA LEU A 366 -5.15 -25.48 11.47
C LEU A 366 -4.39 -24.80 12.61
N LEU A 367 -4.15 -23.50 12.46
CA LEU A 367 -3.50 -22.64 13.44
C LEU A 367 -4.52 -21.68 14.07
N PRO A 368 -4.27 -21.14 15.27
CA PRO A 368 -5.15 -20.12 15.85
C PRO A 368 -4.99 -18.74 15.17
N SER A 369 -3.83 -18.47 14.58
CA SER A 369 -3.54 -17.26 13.79
C SER A 369 -2.39 -17.54 12.82
N LEU A 370 -2.30 -16.75 11.74
CA LEU A 370 -1.16 -16.80 10.81
C LEU A 370 0.10 -16.12 11.38
N ASP A 371 -0.03 -15.28 12.40
CA ASP A 371 1.11 -14.64 13.06
C ASP A 371 1.66 -15.54 14.18
N THR A 372 2.54 -16.47 13.81
CA THR A 372 3.11 -17.47 14.72
C THR A 372 3.93 -16.89 15.86
N LEU A 373 4.38 -15.64 15.76
CA LEU A 373 5.20 -14.98 16.79
C LEU A 373 4.38 -14.49 17.99
N ARG A 374 3.06 -14.31 17.81
CA ARG A 374 2.14 -13.83 18.87
C ARG A 374 1.32 -14.94 19.53
N ILE A 375 1.44 -16.18 19.06
CA ILE A 375 0.61 -17.30 19.52
C ILE A 375 1.11 -17.82 20.87
N LYS A 376 0.36 -17.52 21.94
CA LYS A 376 0.52 -18.15 23.25
C LYS A 376 -0.23 -19.49 23.36
N ASP A 377 -1.25 -19.69 22.54
CA ASP A 377 -2.11 -20.88 22.56
C ASP A 377 -1.53 -21.98 21.64
N LYS A 378 -0.85 -22.97 22.22
CA LYS A 378 -0.33 -24.15 21.50
C LYS A 378 -1.36 -25.27 21.35
N LYS A 379 -2.63 -25.05 21.71
CA LYS A 379 -3.66 -26.07 21.60
C LYS A 379 -3.93 -26.41 20.15
N ASP A 380 -4.13 -27.70 19.91
CA ASP A 380 -4.43 -28.22 18.59
C ASP A 380 -5.81 -27.73 18.11
N ARG A 381 -5.90 -27.35 16.83
CA ARG A 381 -7.14 -26.86 16.21
C ARG A 381 -7.70 -27.81 15.16
N GLY A 382 -7.09 -28.99 15.02
CA GLY A 382 -7.45 -30.00 14.03
C GLY A 382 -6.72 -29.83 12.69
N THR A 383 -7.17 -30.58 11.70
CA THR A 383 -6.63 -30.55 10.33
C THR A 383 -7.75 -30.37 9.31
N ILE A 384 -7.39 -29.84 8.15
CA ILE A 384 -8.28 -29.69 7.00
C ILE A 384 -7.63 -30.35 5.77
N THR A 385 -8.39 -31.18 5.06
CA THR A 385 -7.97 -31.84 3.83
C THR A 385 -8.57 -31.11 2.64
N ILE A 386 -7.72 -30.72 1.70
CA ILE A 386 -8.11 -30.04 0.46
C ILE A 386 -7.49 -30.74 -0.75
N LYS A 387 -8.18 -30.67 -1.89
CA LYS A 387 -7.61 -31.01 -3.20
C LYS A 387 -7.47 -29.73 -3.99
N VAL A 388 -6.29 -29.48 -4.54
CA VAL A 388 -5.99 -28.26 -5.29
C VAL A 388 -5.44 -28.61 -6.65
N LEU A 389 -5.86 -27.85 -7.66
CA LEU A 389 -5.33 -27.90 -9.02
C LEU A 389 -5.08 -26.46 -9.47
N TYR A 390 -3.84 -26.15 -9.82
CA TYR A 390 -3.47 -24.85 -10.37
C TYR A 390 -3.34 -24.94 -11.89
N HIS A 391 -4.14 -24.15 -12.59
CA HIS A 391 -4.09 -23.99 -14.03
C HIS A 391 -3.43 -22.65 -14.37
N GLN A 392 -2.37 -22.67 -15.17
CA GLN A 392 -1.67 -21.45 -15.57
C GLN A 392 -2.28 -20.90 -16.86
N PHE A 393 -2.66 -19.62 -16.86
CA PHE A 393 -3.31 -19.01 -18.01
C PHE A 393 -2.34 -18.70 -19.15
N ASN A 394 -2.80 -18.97 -20.37
CA ASN A 394 -2.20 -18.44 -21.58
C ASN A 394 -2.60 -16.97 -21.81
N LYS A 395 -1.94 -16.26 -22.74
CA LYS A 395 -2.18 -14.81 -22.95
C LYS A 395 -3.64 -14.46 -23.29
N GLU A 396 -4.34 -15.34 -23.99
CA GLU A 396 -5.75 -15.11 -24.38
C GLU A 396 -6.67 -15.25 -23.17
N GLU A 397 -6.48 -16.29 -22.36
CA GLU A 397 -7.18 -16.52 -21.10
C GLU A 397 -6.92 -15.40 -20.09
N GLN A 398 -5.70 -14.88 -20.01
CA GLN A 398 -5.38 -13.75 -19.13
C GLN A 398 -6.20 -12.50 -19.49
N MET A 399 -6.34 -12.22 -20.79
CA MET A 399 -7.13 -11.09 -21.28
C MET A 399 -8.62 -11.32 -21.05
N ALA A 400 -9.13 -12.51 -21.33
CA ALA A 400 -10.53 -12.87 -21.10
C ALA A 400 -10.89 -12.79 -19.61
N ALA A 401 -10.04 -13.33 -18.72
CA ALA A 401 -10.23 -13.24 -17.27
C ALA A 401 -10.21 -11.80 -16.77
N LEU A 402 -9.32 -10.96 -17.31
CA LEU A 402 -9.27 -9.54 -16.96
C LEU A 402 -10.52 -8.78 -17.41
N GLU A 403 -11.05 -9.07 -18.60
CA GLU A 403 -12.30 -8.47 -19.09
C GLU A 403 -13.50 -8.92 -18.26
N GLU A 404 -13.55 -10.19 -17.88
CA GLU A 404 -14.60 -10.73 -17.02
C GLU A 404 -14.56 -10.09 -15.63
N GLU A 405 -13.39 -9.96 -15.01
CA GLU A 405 -13.23 -9.26 -13.72
C GLU A 405 -13.71 -7.80 -13.82
N LYS A 406 -13.36 -7.09 -14.90
CA LYS A 406 -13.83 -5.72 -15.15
C LYS A 406 -15.36 -5.66 -15.29
N ARG A 407 -15.96 -6.60 -16.02
CA ARG A 407 -17.41 -6.67 -16.21
C ARG A 407 -18.13 -6.92 -14.89
N ILE A 408 -17.66 -7.88 -14.09
CA ILE A 408 -18.21 -8.19 -12.76
C ILE A 408 -18.13 -6.96 -11.86
N LEU A 409 -17.00 -6.25 -11.88
CA LEU A 409 -16.82 -5.04 -11.07
C LEU A 409 -17.77 -3.90 -11.51
N GLU A 410 -17.96 -3.71 -12.81
CA GLU A 410 -18.90 -2.71 -13.34
C GLU A 410 -20.36 -3.06 -13.04
N GLU A 411 -20.74 -4.32 -13.21
CA GLU A 411 -22.07 -4.80 -12.89
C GLU A 411 -22.35 -4.65 -11.39
N ARG A 412 -21.40 -5.00 -10.53
CA ARG A 412 -21.49 -4.78 -9.08
C ARG A 412 -21.62 -3.29 -8.75
N LYS A 413 -20.90 -2.40 -9.44
CA LYS A 413 -21.08 -0.94 -9.29
C LYS A 413 -22.48 -0.49 -9.70
N LYS A 414 -23.02 -1.03 -10.80
CA LYS A 414 -24.37 -0.69 -11.30
C LYS A 414 -25.47 -1.18 -10.34
N LEU A 415 -25.40 -2.43 -9.90
CA LEU A 415 -26.35 -3.03 -8.96
C LEU A 415 -26.33 -2.31 -7.60
N LYS A 416 -25.14 -1.87 -7.14
CA LYS A 416 -24.99 -1.00 -5.97
C LYS A 416 -25.61 0.39 -6.18
N ALA A 417 -25.34 1.03 -7.32
CA ALA A 417 -25.92 2.34 -7.64
C ALA A 417 -27.46 2.28 -7.74
N ALA A 418 -28.00 1.12 -8.12
CA ALA A 418 -29.44 0.85 -8.17
C ALA A 418 -30.03 0.44 -6.80
N GLY A 419 -29.22 0.28 -5.76
CA GLY A 419 -29.68 -0.12 -4.42
C GLY A 419 -30.20 -1.54 -4.30
N VAL A 420 -29.90 -2.42 -5.26
CA VAL A 420 -30.41 -3.81 -5.35
C VAL A 420 -29.59 -4.77 -4.46
N ILE A 421 -28.33 -4.42 -4.17
CA ILE A 421 -27.43 -5.18 -3.31
C ILE A 421 -27.01 -4.26 -2.15
N GLY A 422 -27.21 -4.71 -0.92
CA GLY A 422 -26.84 -3.99 0.30
C GLY A 422 -25.35 -4.14 0.64
N SER A 423 -25.03 -5.16 1.43
CA SER A 423 -23.67 -5.50 1.87
C SER A 423 -23.16 -6.79 1.22
N THR A 424 -21.85 -7.01 1.20
CA THR A 424 -21.28 -8.32 0.81
C THR A 424 -21.64 -9.45 1.77
N MET A 425 -22.00 -9.12 3.02
CA MET A 425 -22.35 -10.11 4.02
C MET A 425 -23.75 -10.67 3.79
N ASP A 426 -24.70 -9.85 3.33
CA ASP A 426 -26.03 -10.33 2.92
C ASP A 426 -25.98 -11.20 1.65
N ALA A 427 -24.95 -11.00 0.81
CA ALA A 427 -24.75 -11.77 -0.42
C ALA A 427 -24.04 -13.13 -0.20
N LEU A 428 -23.54 -13.41 1.00
CA LEU A 428 -23.05 -14.74 1.34
C LEU A 428 -24.22 -15.73 1.50
N ASP A 429 -25.39 -15.28 1.94
CA ASP A 429 -26.55 -16.16 2.17
C ASP A 429 -27.46 -16.32 0.93
N GLY A 430 -27.38 -15.39 -0.01
CA GLY A 430 -28.04 -15.48 -1.31
C GLY A 430 -27.15 -16.14 -2.37
N ALA A 431 -27.73 -17.01 -3.20
CA ALA A 431 -27.07 -17.78 -4.26
C ALA A 431 -26.50 -16.92 -5.44
N ALA A 432 -25.67 -15.92 -5.16
CA ALA A 432 -25.02 -15.07 -6.15
C ALA A 432 -23.61 -14.67 -5.69
N SER A 433 -22.75 -15.67 -5.46
CA SER A 433 -21.32 -15.48 -5.70
C SER A 433 -21.15 -15.35 -7.22
N LEU A 434 -21.23 -14.11 -7.73
CA LEU A 434 -20.89 -13.75 -9.11
C LEU A 434 -19.36 -13.80 -9.33
N VAL A 435 -18.68 -14.75 -8.70
CA VAL A 435 -17.33 -15.17 -9.05
C VAL A 435 -17.48 -16.49 -9.79
N GLY A 436 -17.50 -16.40 -11.12
CA GLY A 436 -16.96 -17.41 -12.04
C GLY A 436 -17.29 -18.88 -11.82
N SER A 437 -18.38 -19.24 -11.14
CA SER A 437 -18.83 -20.63 -11.11
C SER A 437 -19.58 -20.90 -12.42
N GLY A 438 -18.82 -21.30 -13.44
CA GLY A 438 -19.33 -22.03 -14.60
C GLY A 438 -19.88 -23.41 -14.21
N VAL A 439 -20.63 -23.48 -13.10
CA VAL A 439 -21.35 -24.68 -12.69
C VAL A 439 -22.60 -24.70 -13.54
N GLY A 440 -22.54 -25.46 -14.63
CA GLY A 440 -23.73 -25.96 -15.30
C GLY A 440 -24.64 -26.58 -14.25
N VAL A 441 -25.77 -25.92 -13.99
CA VAL A 441 -26.86 -26.47 -13.19
C VAL A 441 -27.47 -27.62 -14.00
N VAL A 442 -26.92 -28.81 -13.82
CA VAL A 442 -27.59 -30.06 -14.24
C VAL A 442 -28.46 -30.50 -13.08
N GLY A 443 -29.76 -30.26 -13.18
CA GLY A 443 -30.74 -30.68 -12.17
C GLY A 443 -32.10 -30.01 -12.29
N SER A 444 -32.86 -30.38 -13.32
CA SER A 444 -34.33 -30.35 -13.47
C SER A 444 -35.18 -29.82 -12.29
N GLY A 445 -35.92 -28.72 -12.53
CA GLY A 445 -37.04 -28.28 -11.69
C GLY A 445 -37.73 -27.03 -12.25
N ILE A 446 -38.98 -27.17 -12.67
CA ILE A 446 -39.86 -26.19 -13.33
C ILE A 446 -40.22 -25.02 -12.39
N GLY A 447 -40.26 -23.77 -12.89
CA GLY A 447 -40.93 -22.68 -12.14
C GLY A 447 -40.73 -21.23 -12.63
N ALA A 448 -41.44 -20.86 -13.70
CA ALA A 448 -42.10 -19.56 -13.98
C ALA A 448 -41.42 -18.19 -13.72
N GLY A 449 -41.30 -17.40 -14.81
CA GLY A 449 -41.45 -15.93 -14.89
C GLY A 449 -40.28 -15.11 -14.33
N VAL A 450 -39.75 -14.06 -14.96
CA VAL A 450 -40.37 -12.97 -15.73
C VAL A 450 -39.30 -12.40 -16.65
N GLY A 451 -39.65 -12.15 -17.91
CA GLY A 451 -38.77 -11.52 -18.89
C GLY A 451 -38.73 -10.00 -18.77
N LEU A 452 -37.64 -9.40 -19.23
CA LEU A 452 -37.62 -8.01 -19.69
C LEU A 452 -36.71 -7.89 -20.92
N VAL A 453 -37.37 -7.74 -22.06
CA VAL A 453 -36.84 -7.37 -23.37
C VAL A 453 -36.58 -5.86 -23.38
N GLY A 454 -35.47 -5.41 -23.97
CA GLY A 454 -35.22 -3.99 -24.19
C GLY A 454 -33.98 -3.69 -25.03
N SER A 455 -34.18 -3.57 -26.34
CA SER A 455 -33.25 -3.14 -27.39
C SER A 455 -32.79 -1.67 -27.23
N GLY A 456 -31.64 -1.30 -27.80
CA GLY A 456 -31.39 0.10 -28.19
C GLY A 456 -29.93 0.54 -28.31
N ILE A 457 -29.49 0.73 -29.55
CA ILE A 457 -28.18 1.25 -29.99
C ILE A 457 -28.04 2.75 -29.65
N GLY A 458 -26.85 3.17 -29.24
CA GLY A 458 -26.46 4.58 -29.15
C GLY A 458 -24.94 4.74 -29.11
N ALA A 459 -24.33 5.06 -30.25
CA ALA A 459 -22.91 5.39 -30.39
C ALA A 459 -22.58 6.74 -29.71
N GLY A 460 -21.45 6.82 -29.01
CA GLY A 460 -20.94 8.10 -28.52
C GLY A 460 -19.84 8.01 -27.48
N VAL A 461 -18.59 8.15 -27.93
CA VAL A 461 -17.41 8.65 -27.21
C VAL A 461 -16.89 7.79 -26.04
N GLY A 462 -15.78 7.10 -26.32
CA GLY A 462 -15.06 6.27 -25.37
C GLY A 462 -14.54 7.05 -24.16
N ILE A 463 -14.80 6.48 -22.98
CA ILE A 463 -14.19 6.87 -21.72
C ILE A 463 -13.38 5.65 -21.26
N VAL A 464 -12.06 5.81 -21.26
CA VAL A 464 -11.06 4.82 -20.87
C VAL A 464 -11.27 4.42 -19.41
N GLY A 465 -11.68 3.18 -19.18
CA GLY A 465 -11.95 2.62 -17.86
C GLY A 465 -10.93 1.54 -17.49
N SER A 466 -10.04 1.85 -16.55
CA SER A 466 -9.27 0.86 -15.80
C SER A 466 -9.62 0.99 -14.31
N GLY A 467 -9.91 -0.14 -13.68
CA GLY A 467 -10.19 -0.24 -12.25
C GLY A 467 -9.09 0.44 -11.44
N PHE A 468 -9.45 1.35 -10.55
CA PHE A 468 -8.53 2.11 -9.70
C PHE A 468 -7.39 2.88 -10.40
N GLY A 469 -7.35 2.93 -11.74
CA GLY A 469 -6.58 3.91 -12.52
C GLY A 469 -7.17 5.33 -12.44
N ALA A 470 -8.38 5.48 -11.90
CA ALA A 470 -9.03 6.77 -11.72
C ALA A 470 -8.35 7.67 -10.65
N VAL A 471 -7.53 7.11 -9.75
CA VAL A 471 -6.71 7.93 -8.82
C VAL A 471 -5.61 8.69 -9.57
N GLY A 472 -5.11 8.15 -10.69
CA GLY A 472 -4.23 8.87 -11.60
C GLY A 472 -4.92 10.05 -12.30
N SER A 473 -6.25 10.04 -12.42
CA SER A 473 -7.01 11.16 -13.00
C SER A 473 -7.18 12.34 -12.04
N GLY A 474 -7.16 12.08 -10.73
CA GLY A 474 -7.10 13.13 -9.69
C GLY A 474 -5.70 13.77 -9.61
N LEU A 475 -4.65 12.94 -9.68
CA LEU A 475 -3.26 13.41 -9.72
C LEU A 475 -2.91 14.15 -11.02
N SER A 476 -3.48 13.75 -12.17
CA SER A 476 -3.29 14.47 -13.44
C SER A 476 -4.07 15.78 -13.53
N LYS A 477 -5.17 15.94 -12.78
CA LYS A 477 -5.82 17.25 -12.58
C LYS A 477 -5.00 18.18 -11.69
N ALA A 478 -4.32 17.66 -10.66
CA ALA A 478 -3.40 18.44 -9.83
C ALA A 478 -2.07 18.79 -10.56
N GLY A 479 -1.69 17.99 -11.57
CA GLY A 479 -0.49 18.21 -12.40
C GLY A 479 -0.62 19.26 -13.52
N LYS A 480 -1.79 19.88 -13.74
CA LYS A 480 -1.94 21.06 -14.62
C LYS A 480 -1.51 22.33 -13.88
N PHE A 481 -0.27 22.36 -13.39
CA PHE A 481 0.33 23.57 -12.82
C PHE A 481 1.78 23.72 -13.26
N MET A 482 1.97 24.11 -14.53
CA MET A 482 3.13 24.84 -15.08
C MET A 482 2.89 25.02 -16.60
N GLY A 483 3.14 26.14 -17.25
CA GLY A 483 3.66 27.42 -16.78
C GLY A 483 3.32 28.50 -17.81
N ARG A 484 3.02 29.71 -17.31
CA ARG A 484 3.20 30.90 -18.12
C ARG A 484 4.68 31.25 -18.05
N SER A 485 5.40 30.90 -19.11
CA SER A 485 6.70 31.46 -19.42
C SER A 485 6.61 32.98 -19.31
N ILE A 486 7.40 33.56 -18.41
CA ILE A 486 7.71 34.98 -18.35
C ILE A 486 8.49 35.30 -19.63
N THR A 487 7.80 35.80 -20.65
CA THR A 487 8.42 36.61 -21.69
C THR A 487 8.03 38.04 -21.39
N GLY A 488 8.99 38.81 -20.88
CA GLY A 488 8.83 40.25 -20.72
C GLY A 488 8.62 40.90 -22.08
N GLN A 489 7.49 41.55 -22.26
CA GLN A 489 7.33 42.65 -23.21
C GLN A 489 6.60 43.79 -22.50
N SER A 490 7.37 44.84 -22.27
CA SER A 490 6.92 46.16 -21.87
C SER A 490 5.95 46.75 -22.88
N SER A 491 4.77 47.18 -22.45
CA SER A 491 4.02 48.21 -23.15
C SER A 491 3.13 48.98 -22.18
N SER A 492 3.68 50.07 -21.65
CA SER A 492 2.94 51.15 -20.99
C SER A 492 2.16 51.96 -22.04
N SER A 493 0.91 52.32 -21.75
CA SER A 493 0.18 53.32 -22.54
C SER A 493 -0.42 54.44 -21.66
N LYS A 494 -0.04 55.68 -22.03
CA LYS A 494 -0.74 56.98 -21.84
C LYS A 494 -0.79 57.53 -20.39
N LYS A 495 -0.60 58.83 -20.11
CA LYS A 495 -0.52 60.08 -20.90
C LYS A 495 -0.06 61.23 -19.96
N SER A 496 0.83 62.11 -20.43
CA SER A 496 1.09 63.54 -20.10
C SER A 496 2.62 63.78 -20.06
N GLY A 497 3.24 64.84 -20.55
CA GLY A 497 2.88 65.93 -21.43
C GLY A 497 4.18 66.65 -21.86
N THR A 498 4.15 67.28 -23.04
CA THR A 498 4.89 68.51 -23.42
C THR A 498 6.38 68.46 -23.88
N SER A 499 6.59 69.13 -25.03
CA SER A 499 7.77 69.80 -25.66
C SER A 499 8.88 69.01 -26.41
N THR A 500 8.73 68.93 -27.75
CA THR A 500 9.62 69.39 -28.88
C THR A 500 11.16 69.51 -28.74
N PRO A 501 11.97 69.48 -29.83
CA PRO A 501 11.98 68.67 -31.07
C PRO A 501 13.40 68.16 -31.55
N VAL A 502 13.42 67.08 -32.36
CA VAL A 502 14.18 66.75 -33.63
C VAL A 502 15.43 67.63 -33.99
N PRO A 503 16.58 67.10 -34.53
CA PRO A 503 16.63 66.22 -35.71
C PRO A 503 17.64 65.06 -35.79
N ALA A 504 17.30 64.19 -36.76
CA ALA A 504 18.08 63.10 -37.33
C ALA A 504 19.21 63.61 -38.25
N GLU A 505 20.26 62.80 -38.46
CA GLU A 505 20.55 62.20 -39.77
C GLU A 505 21.87 61.40 -39.81
N ASN A 506 21.78 60.30 -40.56
CA ASN A 506 22.77 59.71 -41.46
C ASN A 506 24.09 59.13 -40.92
N GLY A 507 24.16 57.80 -41.06
CA GLY A 507 25.41 57.14 -41.39
C GLY A 507 25.76 57.33 -42.87
N SER A 508 27.03 57.51 -43.14
CA SER A 508 27.64 57.19 -44.43
C SER A 508 29.09 56.77 -44.21
N ALA A 509 29.45 55.69 -44.89
CA ALA A 509 30.74 55.05 -44.83
C ALA A 509 31.80 55.78 -45.67
N LYS A 510 33.04 55.70 -45.19
CA LYS A 510 34.32 55.60 -45.92
C LYS A 510 34.44 56.26 -47.30
N GLN A 511 35.42 57.16 -47.40
CA GLN A 511 36.51 57.05 -48.37
C GLN A 511 37.84 57.40 -47.70
N ALA A 512 38.89 56.65 -48.09
CA ALA A 512 40.29 56.60 -47.64
C ALA A 512 40.60 55.56 -46.55
#